data_AF-A0A959HKB8-F1
#
_entry.id   AF-A0A959HKB8-F1
#
_cell.length_a   1.000
_cell.length_b   1.000
_cell.length_c   1.000
_cell.angle_alpha   90.00
_cell.angle_beta   90.00
_cell.angle_gamma   90.00
#
_symmetry.space_group_name_H-M   'P 1'
#
loop_
_entity.id
_entity.type
_entity.pdbx_description
1 polymer ?
#
loop_
_entity_poly.entity_id
_entity_poly.type
_entity_poly.pdbx_seq_one_letter_code
_entity_poly.pdbx_strand_id
1 'polypeptide(L)'
;MTQAEIATAVQAILLRHFHISPEQFGWDKPLEVLHEDFKLLGYLVFLEQLLHQQFGKKIPLLENCSTAIHTAEDIVNLIIREL
;
A
#
# COMPACT_ATOMS: atom_id res chain seq x y z
N MET A 1 13.58 -10.97 -0.80
CA MET A 1 13.11 -10.16 0.34
C MET A 1 12.19 -11.03 1.18
N THR A 2 12.23 -10.86 2.49
CA THR A 2 11.34 -11.50 3.46
C THR A 2 10.03 -10.69 3.58
N GLN A 3 8.97 -11.33 4.07
CA GLN A 3 7.70 -10.65 4.35
C GLN A 3 7.87 -9.43 5.27
N ALA A 4 8.75 -9.53 6.29
CA ALA A 4 9.02 -8.44 7.22
C ALA A 4 9.68 -7.23 6.54
N GLU A 5 10.60 -7.46 5.59
CA GLU A 5 11.22 -6.39 4.80
C GLU A 5 10.21 -5.70 3.88
N ILE A 6 9.32 -6.47 3.25
CA ILE A 6 8.24 -5.95 2.39
C ILE A 6 7.26 -5.12 3.22
N ALA A 7 6.81 -5.64 4.36
CA ALA A 7 5.92 -4.92 5.27
C ALA A 7 6.56 -3.60 5.73
N THR A 8 7.83 -3.63 6.14
CA THR A 8 8.55 -2.42 6.55
C THR A 8 8.61 -1.38 5.42
N ALA A 9 8.88 -1.81 4.19
CA ALA A 9 8.92 -0.92 3.03
C ALA A 9 7.54 -0.34 2.69
N VAL A 10 6.48 -1.16 2.69
CA VAL A 10 5.10 -0.71 2.45
C VAL A 10 4.66 0.30 3.51
N GLN A 11 4.91 0.01 4.79
CA GLN A 11 4.59 0.93 5.88
C GLN A 11 5.32 2.26 5.71
N ALA A 12 6.62 2.24 5.40
CA ALA A 12 7.40 3.46 5.18
C ALA A 12 6.87 4.29 4.00
N ILE A 13 6.44 3.65 2.91
CA ILE A 13 5.83 4.33 1.76
C ILE A 13 4.53 5.02 2.18
N LEU A 14 3.64 4.30 2.88
CA LEU A 14 2.35 4.82 3.32
C LEU A 14 2.52 6.01 4.28
N LEU A 15 3.38 5.89 5.29
CA LEU A 15 3.62 6.97 6.25
C LEU A 15 4.27 8.20 5.59
N ARG A 16 5.26 7.99 4.71
CA ARG A 16 6.04 9.09 4.11
C ARG A 16 5.30 9.84 3.02
N HIS A 17 4.52 9.14 2.19
CA HIS A 17 3.94 9.72 0.98
C HIS A 17 2.45 10.07 1.11
N PHE A 18 1.74 9.50 2.09
CA PHE A 18 0.30 9.69 2.27
C PHE A 18 -0.05 10.43 3.58
N HIS A 19 0.95 11.04 4.22
CA HIS A 19 0.78 11.82 5.47
C HIS A 19 0.06 11.06 6.60
N ILE A 20 0.12 9.73 6.58
CA ILE A 20 -0.46 8.90 7.64
C ILE A 20 0.46 9.00 8.85
N SER A 21 -0.09 9.40 10.00
CA SER A 21 0.67 9.40 11.25
C SER A 21 0.90 7.96 11.72
N PRO A 22 2.07 7.63 12.32
CA PRO A 22 2.33 6.28 12.84
C PRO A 22 1.26 5.77 13.80
N GLU A 23 0.63 6.68 14.56
CA GLU A 23 -0.44 6.37 15.52
C GLU A 23 -1.79 6.04 14.85
N GLN A 24 -2.02 6.53 13.63
CA GLN A 24 -3.24 6.30 12.87
C GLN A 24 -3.17 5.01 12.04
N PHE A 25 -1.94 4.62 11.68
CA PHE A 25 -1.65 3.46 10.87
C PHE A 25 -2.16 2.17 11.53
N GLY A 26 -2.87 1.35 10.75
CA GLY A 26 -3.35 0.03 11.16
C GLY A 26 -3.26 -0.93 9.99
N TRP A 27 -2.68 -2.11 10.24
CA TRP A 27 -2.49 -3.13 9.20
C TRP A 27 -3.81 -3.74 8.71
N ASP A 28 -4.80 -3.79 9.59
CA ASP A 28 -6.12 -4.40 9.43
C ASP A 28 -7.19 -3.41 8.95
N LYS A 29 -6.83 -2.15 8.70
CA LYS A 29 -7.77 -1.11 8.29
C LYS A 29 -7.82 -0.97 6.77
N PRO A 30 -9.01 -0.75 6.18
CA PRO A 30 -9.11 -0.38 4.78
C PRO A 30 -8.29 0.87 4.46
N LEU A 31 -7.70 0.94 3.27
CA LEU A 31 -6.87 2.07 2.86
C LEU A 31 -7.63 3.41 2.92
N GLU A 32 -8.93 3.42 2.59
CA GLU A 32 -9.77 4.63 2.69
C GLU A 32 -9.99 5.12 4.12
N VAL A 33 -9.83 4.24 5.11
CA VAL A 33 -9.92 4.56 6.55
C VAL A 33 -8.56 5.06 7.05
N LEU A 34 -7.46 4.59 6.47
CA LEU A 34 -6.12 5.09 6.79
C LEU A 34 -5.93 6.54 6.36
N HIS A 35 -6.41 6.89 5.16
CA HIS A 35 -6.39 8.26 4.68
C HIS A 35 -7.50 8.51 3.65
N GLU A 36 -8.17 9.66 3.72
CA GLU A 36 -9.29 10.00 2.85
C GLU A 36 -8.91 10.07 1.36
N ASP A 37 -7.67 10.44 1.07
CA ASP A 37 -7.12 10.51 -0.30
C ASP A 37 -7.20 9.18 -1.06
N PHE A 38 -7.22 8.03 -0.37
CA PHE A 38 -7.40 6.73 -1.01
C PHE A 38 -8.78 6.53 -1.64
N LYS A 39 -9.74 7.44 -1.41
CA LYS A 39 -11.00 7.48 -2.17
C LYS A 39 -10.79 7.94 -3.61
N LEU A 40 -9.68 8.63 -3.89
CA LEU A 40 -9.33 9.09 -5.22
C LEU A 40 -8.44 8.04 -5.90
N LEU A 41 -8.89 7.53 -7.05
CA LEU A 41 -8.16 6.52 -7.83
C LEU A 41 -6.72 6.95 -8.16
N GLY A 42 -6.48 8.26 -8.33
CA GLY A 42 -5.14 8.81 -8.57
C GLY A 42 -4.13 8.50 -7.47
N TYR A 43 -4.56 8.38 -6.21
CA TYR A 43 -3.67 8.01 -5.10
C TYR A 43 -3.32 6.52 -5.12
N LEU A 44 -4.22 5.67 -5.61
CA LEU A 44 -3.91 4.25 -5.81
C LEU A 44 -2.93 4.05 -6.98
N VAL A 45 -3.09 4.82 -8.06
CA VAL A 45 -2.10 4.89 -9.16
C VAL A 45 -0.73 5.35 -8.63
N PHE A 46 -0.72 6.39 -7.78
CA PHE A 46 0.51 6.91 -7.20
C PHE A 46 1.19 5.89 -6.28
N LEU A 47 0.42 5.18 -5.45
CA LEU A 47 0.94 4.10 -4.61
C LEU A 47 1.57 2.98 -5.47
N GLU A 48 0.90 2.57 -6.54
CA GLU A 48 1.42 1.56 -7.48
C GLU A 48 2.77 1.98 -8.08
N GLN A 49 2.93 3.26 -8.45
CA GLN A 49 4.20 3.80 -8.94
C GLN A 49 5.31 3.75 -7.88
N LEU A 50 5.00 4.10 -6.62
CA LEU A 50 5.96 4.05 -5.52
C LEU A 50 6.40 2.62 -5.22
N LEU A 51 5.47 1.67 -5.21
CA LEU A 51 5.78 0.24 -5.04
C LEU A 51 6.64 -0.27 -6.21
N HIS A 52 6.32 0.11 -7.44
CA HIS A 52 7.15 -0.25 -8.59
C HIS A 52 8.57 0.30 -8.47
N GLN A 53 8.74 1.56 -8.07
CA GLN A 53 10.07 2.13 -7.83
C GLN A 53 10.83 1.39 -6.72
N GLN A 54 10.14 0.98 -5.65
CA GLN A 54 10.75 0.29 -4.52
C GLN A 54 11.16 -1.15 -4.82
N PHE A 55 10.34 -1.90 -5.56
CA PHE A 55 10.52 -3.34 -5.76
C PHE A 55 11.01 -3.72 -7.17
N GLY A 56 11.07 -2.76 -8.10
CA GLY A 56 11.50 -2.99 -9.49
C GLY A 56 10.57 -3.89 -10.30
N LYS A 57 9.34 -4.11 -9.82
CA LYS A 57 8.30 -4.90 -10.49
C LYS A 57 6.99 -4.12 -10.55
N LYS A 58 6.19 -4.38 -11.59
CA LYS A 58 4.82 -3.85 -11.66
C LYS A 58 3.96 -4.56 -10.61
N ILE A 59 3.38 -3.80 -9.69
CA ILE A 59 2.44 -4.31 -8.67
C ILE A 59 1.04 -3.80 -9.03
N PRO A 60 0.17 -4.61 -9.68
CA PRO A 60 -1.09 -4.14 -10.25
C PRO A 60 -2.15 -3.90 -9.17
N LEU A 61 -2.04 -2.80 -8.43
CA LEU A 61 -2.96 -2.45 -7.34
C LEU A 61 -4.36 -2.13 -7.87
N LEU A 62 -4.47 -1.40 -8.98
CA LEU A 62 -5.77 -1.01 -9.52
C LEU A 62 -6.63 -2.21 -9.94
N GLU A 63 -5.97 -3.30 -10.35
CA GLU A 63 -6.63 -4.51 -10.83
C GLU A 63 -7.00 -5.46 -9.67
N ASN A 64 -6.31 -5.35 -8.53
CA ASN A 64 -6.39 -6.31 -7.43
C ASN A 64 -6.80 -5.71 -6.08
N CYS A 65 -6.87 -4.39 -5.96
CA CYS A 65 -7.18 -3.71 -4.71
C CYS A 65 -8.32 -2.70 -4.90
N SER A 66 -9.25 -2.76 -3.96
CA SER A 66 -10.27 -1.74 -3.70
C SER A 66 -9.94 -1.10 -2.36
N THR A 67 -9.78 0.22 -2.33
CA THR A 67 -9.37 0.97 -1.13
C THR A 67 -10.41 0.92 0.00
N ALA A 68 -11.65 0.57 -0.31
CA ALA A 68 -12.74 0.38 0.66
C ALA A 68 -12.72 -0.99 1.35
N ILE A 69 -12.03 -1.97 0.78
CA ILE A 69 -12.04 -3.36 1.25
C ILE A 69 -10.64 -3.80 1.69
N HIS A 70 -9.64 -3.49 0.88
CA HIS A 70 -8.28 -3.98 1.05
C HIS A 70 -7.49 -3.08 1.99
N THR A 71 -6.57 -3.71 2.69
CA THR A 71 -5.76 -3.14 3.75
C THR A 71 -4.28 -3.05 3.34
N ALA A 72 -3.44 -2.49 4.21
CA ALA A 72 -2.00 -2.50 4.00
C ALA A 72 -1.43 -3.94 4.00
N GLU A 73 -2.03 -4.87 4.74
CA GLU A 73 -1.64 -6.28 4.74
C GLU A 73 -1.94 -6.94 3.38
N ASP A 74 -3.07 -6.62 2.75
CA ASP A 74 -3.41 -7.12 1.42
C ASP A 74 -2.40 -6.68 0.35
N ILE A 75 -1.90 -5.44 0.45
CA ILE A 75 -0.82 -4.95 -0.42
C ILE A 75 0.45 -5.78 -0.23
N VAL A 76 0.84 -6.05 1.01
CA VAL A 76 2.02 -6.88 1.30
C VAL A 76 1.85 -8.28 0.70
N ASN A 77 0.67 -8.89 0.88
CA ASN A 77 0.36 -10.20 0.32
C ASN A 77 0.39 -10.20 -1.21
N LEU A 78 -0.09 -9.14 -1.86
CA LEU A 78 -0.01 -8.98 -3.31
C LEU A 78 1.45 -8.92 -3.77
N ILE A 79 2.28 -8.10 -3.12
CA ILE A 79 3.70 -7.97 -3.47
C ILE A 79 4.43 -9.31 -3.33
N ILE A 80 4.14 -10.07 -2.26
CA ILE A 80 4.72 -11.40 -2.05
C ILE A 80 4.35 -12.37 -3.18
N ARG A 81 3.13 -12.29 -3.72
CA ARG A 81 2.69 -13.14 -4.84
C ARG A 81 3.38 -12.78 -6.16
N GLU A 82 3.73 -11.51 -6.35
CA GLU A 82 4.35 -10.99 -7.58
C GLU A 82 5.89 -11.06 -7.57
N LEU A 83 6.53 -11.28 -6.41
CA LEU A 83 7.98 -11.39 -6.25
C LEU A 83 8.53 -12.79 -6.56
#